data_AF-A0A7S7SNT9-F1
#
_entry.id   AF-A0A7S7SNT9-F1
#
_cell.length_a   1.000
_cell.length_b   1.000
_cell.length_c   1.000
_cell.angle_alpha   90.00
_cell.angle_beta   90.00
_cell.angle_gamma   90.00
#
_symmetry.space_group_name_H-M   'P 1'
#
loop_
_entity.id
_entity.type
_entity.pdbx_description
1 polymer ?
#
loop_
_entity_poly.entity_id
_entity_poly.type
_entity_poly.pdbx_seq_one_letter_code
_entity_poly.pdbx_strand_id
1 'polypeptide(L)'
;MMRSNSTLALSLILVFASGTVVGALGYRSYSLNTVSAKNPPPKSPEDYRREYIGEMQHRLSLQTEQVQKLETILDETRVKFRELRERSRPEMKAIQDAQTAEINAMLNPAQQVEYEKFRKERDDKRKAEQKEKEQKDKEKSGK
;
A
#
# COMPACT_ATOMS: atom_id res chain seq x y z
N MET A 1 -66.04 14.74 -9.17
CA MET A 1 -65.12 15.06 -8.04
C MET A 1 -63.79 15.52 -8.64
N MET A 2 -63.65 16.83 -8.93
CA MET A 2 -62.44 17.39 -9.56
C MET A 2 -61.38 17.55 -8.47
N ARG A 3 -60.37 16.67 -8.45
CA ARG A 3 -59.21 16.85 -7.56
C ARG A 3 -58.38 18.01 -8.10
N SER A 4 -58.20 19.06 -7.29
CA SER A 4 -57.50 20.27 -7.71
C SER A 4 -56.02 19.94 -8.00
N ASN A 5 -55.52 20.47 -9.11
CA ASN A 5 -54.13 20.31 -9.55
C ASN A 5 -53.11 20.81 -8.50
N SER A 6 -53.55 21.68 -7.59
CA SER A 6 -52.77 22.19 -6.46
C SER A 6 -52.37 21.09 -5.47
N THR A 7 -53.26 20.13 -5.19
CA THR A 7 -52.95 19.01 -4.30
C THR A 7 -51.95 18.05 -4.93
N LEU A 8 -52.01 17.87 -6.25
CA LEU A 8 -51.03 17.09 -7.00
C LEU A 8 -49.66 17.77 -7.00
N ALA A 9 -49.61 19.08 -7.24
CA ALA A 9 -48.37 19.86 -7.19
C ALA A 9 -47.73 19.83 -5.79
N LEU A 10 -48.53 19.98 -4.72
CA LEU A 10 -48.05 19.90 -3.34
C LEU A 10 -47.45 18.52 -3.03
N SER A 11 -48.09 17.46 -3.52
CA SER A 11 -47.61 16.09 -3.32
C SER A 11 -46.29 15.83 -4.04
N LEU A 12 -46.14 16.36 -5.27
CA LEU A 12 -44.89 16.24 -6.04
C LEU A 12 -43.73 16.98 -5.38
N ILE A 13 -43.96 18.18 -4.86
CA ILE A 13 -42.95 18.94 -4.12
C ILE A 13 -42.52 18.17 -2.86
N LEU A 14 -43.46 17.55 -2.16
CA LEU A 14 -43.18 16.80 -0.94
C LEU A 14 -42.35 15.54 -1.20
N VAL A 15 -42.63 14.81 -2.30
CA VAL A 15 -41.82 13.67 -2.75
C VAL A 15 -40.42 14.11 -3.19
N PHE A 16 -40.29 15.25 -3.87
CA PHE A 16 -39.00 15.78 -4.27
C PHE A 16 -38.15 16.23 -3.05
N ALA A 17 -38.78 16.88 -2.09
CA ALA A 17 -38.12 17.30 -0.85
C ALA A 17 -37.64 16.10 -0.03
N SER A 18 -38.45 15.03 0.08
CA SER A 18 -38.04 13.82 0.80
C SER A 18 -36.88 13.11 0.11
N GLY A 19 -36.89 13.02 -1.22
CA GLY A 19 -35.77 12.48 -2.00
C GLY A 19 -34.47 13.28 -1.81
N THR A 20 -34.57 14.61 -1.75
CA THR A 20 -33.42 15.50 -1.52
C THR A 20 -32.80 15.30 -0.14
N VAL A 21 -33.63 15.14 0.90
CA VAL A 21 -33.16 14.86 2.27
C VAL A 21 -32.48 13.50 2.34
N VAL A 22 -33.07 12.46 1.75
CA VAL A 22 -32.48 11.11 1.71
C VAL A 22 -31.16 11.11 0.92
N GLY A 23 -31.10 11.81 -0.21
CA GLY A 23 -29.88 11.97 -1.01
C GLY A 23 -28.76 12.69 -0.25
N ALA A 24 -29.07 13.77 0.46
CA ALA A 24 -28.10 14.51 1.27
C ALA A 24 -27.58 13.68 2.45
N LEU A 25 -28.46 12.94 3.13
CA LEU A 25 -28.07 12.02 4.21
C LEU A 25 -27.24 10.84 3.69
N GLY A 26 -27.60 10.29 2.52
CA GLY A 26 -26.83 9.25 1.84
C GLY A 26 -25.43 9.72 1.44
N TYR A 27 -25.33 10.91 0.84
CA TYR A 27 -24.04 11.52 0.48
C TYR A 27 -23.17 11.82 1.71
N ARG A 28 -23.77 12.33 2.79
CA ARG A 28 -23.06 12.55 4.06
C ARG A 28 -22.59 11.25 4.68
N SER A 29 -23.40 10.19 4.69
CA SER A 29 -23.00 8.88 5.21
C SER A 29 -21.87 8.25 4.38
N TYR A 30 -21.97 8.32 3.05
CA TYR A 30 -20.96 7.77 2.14
C TYR A 30 -19.63 8.54 2.23
N SER A 31 -19.66 9.86 2.31
CA SER A 31 -18.46 10.71 2.44
C SER A 31 -17.80 10.63 3.83
N LEU A 32 -18.55 10.32 4.89
CA LEU A 32 -17.99 10.09 6.22
C LEU A 32 -17.42 8.67 6.37
N ASN A 33 -17.94 7.71 5.61
CA ASN A 33 -17.43 6.33 5.57
C ASN A 33 -16.34 6.10 4.51
N THR A 34 -15.94 7.10 3.72
CA THR A 34 -14.59 7.09 3.12
C THR A 34 -13.60 7.38 4.23
N VAL A 35 -13.38 6.33 5.02
CA VAL A 35 -12.45 6.21 6.12
C VAL A 35 -11.20 7.02 5.77
N SER A 36 -11.01 8.12 6.50
CA SER A 36 -9.69 8.64 6.76
C SER A 36 -8.94 7.54 7.51
N ALA A 37 -8.46 6.55 6.74
CA ALA A 37 -7.51 5.58 7.21
C ALA A 37 -6.25 6.41 7.36
N LYS A 38 -6.12 7.02 8.54
CA LYS A 38 -4.88 7.59 9.02
C LYS A 38 -3.95 6.39 9.16
N ASN A 39 -3.41 5.93 8.03
CA ASN A 39 -2.48 4.81 7.97
C ASN A 39 -1.40 5.17 8.97
N PRO A 40 -1.20 4.38 10.05
CA PRO A 40 -0.11 4.64 10.97
C PRO A 40 1.17 4.76 10.14
N PRO A 41 2.07 5.68 10.51
CA PRO A 41 3.29 5.89 9.74
C PRO A 41 3.95 4.53 9.49
N PRO A 42 4.47 4.28 8.27
CA PRO A 42 5.06 3.00 7.95
C PRO A 42 6.14 2.67 8.99
N LYS A 43 5.92 1.59 9.75
CA LYS A 43 6.86 1.10 10.76
C LYS A 43 8.17 0.73 10.04
N SER A 44 9.31 1.12 10.63
CA SER A 44 10.61 0.74 10.08
C SER A 44 10.84 -0.77 10.27
N PRO A 45 11.72 -1.39 9.47
CA PRO A 45 12.09 -2.80 9.68
C PRO A 45 12.63 -3.09 11.09
N GLU A 46 13.27 -2.10 11.72
CA GLU A 46 13.73 -2.22 13.11
C GLU A 46 12.58 -2.17 14.11
N ASP A 47 11.58 -1.33 13.89
CA ASP A 47 10.40 -1.25 14.76
C ASP A 47 9.67 -2.60 14.78
N TYR A 48 9.49 -3.22 13.61
CA TYR A 48 8.92 -4.56 13.49
C TYR A 48 9.76 -5.62 14.22
N ARG A 49 11.08 -5.52 14.14
CA ARG A 49 11.98 -6.46 14.83
C ARG A 49 11.86 -6.33 16.35
N ARG A 50 11.88 -5.09 16.87
CA ARG A 50 11.74 -4.83 18.31
C ARG A 50 10.39 -5.32 18.83
N GLU A 51 9.32 -5.05 18.10
CA GLU A 51 7.97 -5.53 18.42
C GLU A 51 7.92 -7.07 18.44
N TYR A 52 8.49 -7.73 17.43
CA TYR A 52 8.55 -9.19 17.36
C TYR A 52 9.34 -9.80 18.53
N ILE A 53 10.52 -9.26 18.85
CA ILE A 53 11.33 -9.72 19.98
C ILE A 53 10.59 -9.49 21.30
N GLY A 54 9.97 -8.31 21.48
CA GLY A 54 9.20 -7.99 22.67
C GLY A 54 8.00 -8.92 22.85
N GLU A 55 7.28 -9.22 21.78
CA GLU A 55 6.17 -10.17 21.80
C GLU A 55 6.66 -11.60 22.16
N MET A 56 7.74 -12.05 21.52
CA MET A 56 8.37 -13.34 21.82
C MET A 56 8.82 -13.43 23.27
N GLN A 57 9.48 -12.39 23.79
CA GLN A 57 9.94 -12.33 25.17
C GLN A 57 8.77 -12.38 26.15
N HIS A 58 7.72 -11.60 25.91
CA HIS A 58 6.55 -11.56 26.79
C HIS A 58 5.76 -12.87 26.76
N ARG A 59 5.44 -13.39 25.56
CA ARG A 59 4.59 -14.59 25.41
C ARG A 59 5.29 -15.87 25.84
N LEU A 60 6.61 -15.96 25.64
CA LEU A 60 7.39 -17.15 25.98
C LEU A 60 8.18 -16.99 27.29
N SER A 61 8.08 -15.83 27.95
CA SER A 61 8.82 -15.52 29.18
C SER A 61 10.33 -15.75 29.01
N LEU A 62 10.89 -15.27 27.90
CA LEU A 62 12.31 -15.49 27.58
C LEU A 62 13.22 -14.77 28.58
N GLN A 63 14.24 -15.49 29.04
CA GLN A 63 15.35 -14.93 29.83
C GLN A 63 16.22 -14.02 28.96
N THR A 64 16.96 -13.09 29.57
CA THR A 64 17.82 -12.14 28.86
C THR A 64 18.82 -12.81 27.91
N GLU A 65 19.42 -13.94 28.33
CA GLU A 65 20.33 -14.71 27.48
C GLU A 65 19.63 -15.32 26.25
N GLN A 66 18.36 -15.70 26.39
CA GLN A 66 17.56 -16.24 25.28
C GLN A 66 17.16 -15.13 24.29
N VAL A 67 16.89 -13.92 24.78
CA VAL A 67 16.63 -12.75 23.94
C VAL A 67 17.86 -12.37 23.10
N GLN A 68 19.06 -12.36 23.70
CA GLN A 68 20.31 -12.11 22.97
C GLN A 68 20.58 -13.18 21.89
N LYS A 69 20.30 -14.45 22.20
CA LYS A 69 20.37 -15.53 21.20
C LYS A 69 19.35 -15.32 20.08
N LEU A 70 18.12 -14.93 20.41
CA LEU A 70 17.08 -14.62 19.42
C LEU A 70 17.52 -13.49 18.48
N GLU A 71 18.09 -12.40 19.01
CA GLU A 71 18.64 -11.32 18.20
C GLU A 71 19.71 -11.82 17.23
N THR A 72 20.66 -12.61 17.73
CA THR A 72 21.73 -13.19 16.89
C THR A 72 21.15 -14.04 15.76
N ILE A 73 20.17 -14.91 16.05
CA ILE A 73 19.49 -15.75 15.06
C ILE A 73 18.81 -14.89 13.99
N LEU A 74 18.15 -13.79 14.39
CA LEU A 74 17.48 -12.89 13.46
C LEU A 74 18.48 -12.15 12.55
N ASP A 75 19.65 -11.77 13.07
CA ASP A 75 20.70 -11.14 12.27
C ASP A 75 21.32 -12.10 11.24
N GLU A 76 21.68 -13.30 11.66
CA GLU A 76 22.19 -14.34 10.76
C GLU A 76 21.17 -14.66 9.68
N THR A 77 19.89 -14.77 10.05
CA THR A 77 18.80 -15.03 9.12
C THR A 77 18.66 -13.88 8.11
N ARG A 78 18.76 -12.62 8.56
CA ARG A 78 18.75 -11.45 7.68
C ARG A 78 19.89 -11.49 6.66
N VAL A 79 21.09 -11.92 7.07
CA VAL A 79 22.24 -12.10 6.17
C VAL A 79 21.94 -13.17 5.12
N LYS A 80 21.47 -14.35 5.53
CA LYS A 80 21.12 -15.45 4.61
C LYS A 80 20.08 -15.04 3.57
N PHE A 81 19.03 -14.31 3.99
CA PHE A 81 18.03 -13.78 3.06
C PHE A 81 18.60 -12.76 2.07
N ARG A 82 19.52 -11.90 2.52
CA ARG A 82 20.21 -10.94 1.64
C ARG A 82 21.05 -11.67 0.60
N GLU A 83 21.84 -12.66 1.01
CA GLU A 83 22.66 -13.47 0.10
C GLU A 83 21.80 -14.22 -0.92
N LEU A 84 20.70 -14.85 -0.47
CA LEU A 84 19.74 -15.49 -1.36
C LEU A 84 19.20 -14.50 -2.39
N ARG A 85 18.81 -13.31 -1.94
CA ARG A 85 18.30 -12.26 -2.83
C ARG A 85 19.33 -11.83 -3.86
N GLU A 86 20.58 -11.62 -3.47
CA GLU A 86 21.66 -11.27 -4.39
C GLU A 86 21.95 -12.38 -5.39
N ARG A 87 21.92 -13.64 -4.95
CA ARG A 87 22.08 -14.80 -5.84
C ARG A 87 20.94 -14.96 -6.84
N SER A 88 19.70 -14.71 -6.43
CA SER A 88 18.50 -14.86 -7.28
C SER A 88 18.20 -13.60 -8.12
N ARG A 89 18.89 -12.48 -7.90
CA ARG A 89 18.75 -11.26 -8.72
C ARG A 89 18.92 -11.50 -10.23
N PRO A 90 19.96 -12.18 -10.73
CA PRO A 90 20.13 -12.41 -12.16
C PRO A 90 18.99 -13.24 -12.75
N GLU A 91 18.55 -14.29 -12.06
CA GLU A 91 17.42 -15.13 -12.50
C GLU A 91 16.13 -14.33 -12.59
N MET A 92 15.85 -13.51 -11.57
CA MET A 92 14.68 -12.63 -11.56
C MET A 92 14.74 -11.59 -12.70
N LYS A 93 15.93 -11.06 -12.99
CA LYS A 93 16.13 -10.13 -14.10
C LYS A 93 15.89 -10.82 -15.45
N ALA A 94 16.39 -12.04 -15.63
CA ALA A 94 16.17 -12.80 -16.86
C ALA A 94 14.69 -13.06 -17.12
N ILE A 95 13.91 -13.40 -16.08
CA ILE A 95 12.46 -13.58 -16.18
C ILE A 95 11.76 -12.27 -16.59
N GLN A 96 12.14 -11.14 -15.98
CA GLN A 96 11.58 -9.83 -16.34
C GLN A 96 11.93 -9.40 -17.76
N ASP A 97 13.17 -9.66 -18.20
CA ASP A 97 13.63 -9.33 -19.54
C ASP A 97 12.92 -10.20 -20.59
N ALA A 98 12.72 -11.49 -20.32
CA ALA A 98 11.94 -12.40 -21.17
C ALA A 98 10.47 -11.96 -21.29
N GLN A 99 9.82 -11.66 -20.16
CA GLN A 99 8.45 -11.12 -20.16
C GLN A 99 8.35 -9.83 -20.99
N THR A 100 9.34 -8.95 -20.86
CA THR A 100 9.38 -7.70 -21.62
C THR A 100 9.50 -7.97 -23.12
N ALA A 101 10.34 -8.93 -23.52
CA ALA A 101 10.52 -9.28 -24.92
C ALA A 101 9.22 -9.84 -25.53
N GLU A 102 8.51 -10.70 -24.81
CA GLU A 102 7.20 -11.22 -25.24
C GLU A 102 6.16 -10.10 -25.39
N ILE A 103 6.10 -9.17 -24.43
CA ILE A 103 5.22 -8.01 -24.53
C ILE A 103 5.61 -7.15 -25.73
N ASN A 104 6.89 -6.86 -25.94
CA ASN A 104 7.34 -6.06 -27.08
C ASN A 104 7.01 -6.72 -28.43
N ALA A 105 7.04 -8.05 -28.52
CA ALA A 105 6.72 -8.79 -29.74
C ALA A 105 5.26 -8.64 -30.17
N MET A 106 4.33 -8.41 -29.24
CA MET A 106 2.90 -8.20 -29.54
C MET A 106 2.52 -6.73 -29.79
N LEU A 107 3.43 -5.79 -29.51
CA LEU A 107 3.16 -4.34 -29.63
C LEU A 107 3.63 -3.79 -30.99
N ASN A 108 2.88 -2.81 -31.51
CA ASN A 108 3.33 -2.03 -32.66
C ASN A 108 4.41 -1.00 -32.26
N PRO A 109 5.15 -0.39 -33.21
CA PRO A 109 6.25 0.52 -32.88
C PRO A 109 5.86 1.72 -32.02
N ALA A 110 4.66 2.31 -32.22
CA ALA A 110 4.20 3.43 -31.40
C ALA A 110 3.89 2.99 -29.95
N GLN A 111 3.32 1.78 -29.79
CA GLN A 111 3.04 1.21 -28.47
C GLN A 111 4.32 0.79 -27.72
N GLN A 112 5.35 0.33 -28.42
CA GLN A 112 6.64 -0.02 -27.81
C GLN A 112 7.28 1.21 -27.15
N VAL A 113 7.26 2.37 -27.80
CA VAL A 113 7.79 3.63 -27.24
C VAL A 113 7.06 4.02 -25.95
N GLU A 114 5.73 3.92 -25.93
CA GLU A 114 4.95 4.24 -24.72
C GLU A 114 5.17 3.20 -23.61
N TYR A 115 5.32 1.92 -23.96
CA TYR A 115 5.61 0.86 -23.00
C TYR A 115 6.98 1.02 -22.34
N GLU A 116 8.01 1.40 -23.10
CA GLU A 116 9.33 1.70 -22.55
C GLU A 116 9.29 2.88 -21.57
N LYS A 117 8.57 3.95 -21.93
CA LYS A 117 8.35 5.10 -21.05
C LYS A 117 7.65 4.68 -19.75
N PHE A 118 6.57 3.90 -19.86
CA PHE A 118 5.84 3.38 -18.71
C PHE A 118 6.75 2.56 -17.78
N ARG A 119 7.59 1.68 -18.33
CA ARG A 119 8.55 0.90 -17.52
C ARG A 119 9.57 1.79 -16.81
N LYS A 120 10.09 2.80 -17.50
CA LYS A 120 11.06 3.74 -16.92
C LYS A 120 10.46 4.54 -15.77
N GLU A 121 9.23 5.06 -15.93
CA GLU A 121 8.52 5.78 -14.87
C GLU A 121 8.30 4.91 -13.63
N ARG A 122 7.95 3.63 -13.83
CA ARG A 122 7.81 2.65 -12.74
C ARG A 122 9.13 2.40 -12.04
N ASP A 123 10.23 2.28 -12.78
CA ASP A 123 11.56 2.09 -12.22
C ASP A 123 12.04 3.30 -11.42
N ASP A 124 11.83 4.49 -11.95
CA ASP A 124 12.20 5.74 -11.28
C ASP A 124 11.37 5.96 -10.02
N LYS A 125 10.07 5.64 -10.06
CA LYS A 125 9.21 5.65 -8.86
C LYS A 125 9.72 4.66 -7.81
N ARG A 126 10.06 3.43 -8.19
CA ARG A 126 10.62 2.43 -7.26
C ARG A 126 11.93 2.90 -6.62
N LYS A 127 12.83 3.49 -7.41
CA LYS A 127 14.10 4.05 -6.92
C LYS A 127 13.87 5.25 -6.00
N ALA A 128 12.92 6.12 -6.32
CA ALA A 128 12.56 7.26 -5.48
C ALA A 128 12.01 6.80 -4.12
N GLU A 129 11.07 5.85 -4.11
CA GLU A 129 10.53 5.26 -2.88
C GLU A 129 11.61 4.56 -2.04
N GLN A 130 12.56 3.88 -2.70
CA GLN A 130 13.68 3.26 -2.00
C GLN A 130 14.61 4.32 -1.38
N LYS A 131 14.99 5.36 -2.12
CA LYS A 131 15.82 6.46 -1.61
C LYS A 131 15.15 7.19 -0.46
N GLU A 132 13.84 7.43 -0.55
CA GLU A 132 13.06 8.06 0.52
C GLU A 132 13.07 7.21 1.80
N LYS A 133 12.91 5.89 1.67
CA LYS A 133 13.03 4.95 2.80
C LYS A 133 14.43 4.99 3.41
N GLU A 134 15.47 4.91 2.59
CA GLU A 134 16.86 4.98 3.04
C GLU A 134 17.19 6.29 3.76
N GLN A 135 16.65 7.42 3.30
CA GLN A 135 16.80 8.72 3.96
C GLN A 135 16.10 8.77 5.32
N LYS A 136 14.85 8.29 5.39
CA LYS A 136 14.10 8.21 6.66
C LYS A 136 14.79 7.30 7.67
N ASP A 137 15.36 6.19 7.24
CA ASP A 137 16.10 5.28 8.12
C ASP A 137 17.38 5.93 8.66
N LYS A 138 18.12 6.69 7.83
CA LYS A 138 19.31 7.45 8.26
C LYS A 138 18.97 8.56 9.26
N GLU A 139 17.88 9.30 9.03
CA GLU A 139 17.44 10.38 9.92
C GLU A 139 17.03 9.84 11.31
N LYS A 140 16.40 8.66 11.36
CA LYS A 140 16.05 7.99 12.61
C LYS A 140 17.26 7.38 13.35
N SER A 141 18.27 6.92 12.62
CA SER A 141 19.48 6.31 13.21
C SER A 141 20.50 7.34 13.73
N GLY A 142 20.38 8.61 13.34
CA GLY A 142 21.27 9.71 13.76
C GLY A 142 20.76 10.55 14.94
N LYS A 143 19.61 10.19 15.53
CA LYS A 143 19.06 10.74 16.78
C LYS A 143 19.16 9.71 17.89
#